data_AF-A0A8H3H7K0-F1
#
_entry.id   AF-A0A8H3H7K0-F1
#
_cell.length_a   1.000
_cell.length_b   1.000
_cell.length_c   1.000
_cell.angle_alpha   90.00
_cell.angle_beta   90.00
_cell.angle_gamma   90.00
#
_symmetry.space_group_name_H-M   'P 1'
#
loop_
_entity.id
_entity.type
_entity.pdbx_description
1 polymer ?
#
loop_
_entity_poly.entity_id
_entity_poly.type
_entity_poly.pdbx_seq_one_letter_code
_entity_poly.pdbx_strand_id
1 'polypeptide(L)'
;MSDDQRIDLDRSAFDQYGSLPGHLQNPARQAMKFCGYFLDVENQYFDWGRFKRAIDDRPDVDMVIEEYYNNTIVQHEETVEIMVNKIADLLMKVVAVVVDKVALIEIILNAFTSLAQKEDAGFAWYEKEGSNTAFTYRLLFAVVNPNVPDDFYTLVCTIKLVADFQDKQSWFGLVKSTRKNFSAECHTMRLVVTKDFVAGPRPPM
;
A
#
# COMPACT_ATOMS: atom_id res chain seq x y z
N MET A 1 17.88 18.99 19.53
CA MET A 1 16.97 17.98 18.95
C MET A 1 17.10 16.75 19.81
N SER A 2 16.02 16.32 20.46
CA SER A 2 16.02 15.14 21.33
C SER A 2 16.13 13.87 20.50
N ASP A 3 16.81 12.86 21.05
CA ASP A 3 17.04 11.56 20.43
C ASP A 3 15.74 10.78 20.12
N ASP A 4 14.58 11.20 20.66
CA ASP A 4 13.25 10.65 20.37
C ASP A 4 12.70 10.97 18.96
N GLN A 5 13.35 11.84 18.17
CA GLN A 5 12.98 12.05 16.76
C GLN A 5 13.78 11.15 15.79
N ARG A 6 14.62 10.25 16.31
CA ARG A 6 15.28 9.17 15.54
C ARG A 6 14.43 7.89 15.43
N ILE A 7 13.13 7.97 15.69
CA ILE A 7 12.23 6.83 15.55
C ILE A 7 12.10 6.46 14.07
N ASP A 8 12.94 5.49 13.70
CA ASP A 8 12.74 4.45 12.68
C ASP A 8 12.62 4.89 11.21
N LEU A 9 13.53 5.75 10.74
CA LEU A 9 13.72 6.00 9.31
C LEU A 9 14.13 4.76 8.50
N ASP A 10 14.50 3.66 9.17
CA ASP A 10 14.92 2.39 8.55
C ASP A 10 13.77 1.37 8.43
N ARG A 11 12.62 1.61 9.08
CA ARG A 11 11.46 0.71 8.97
C ARG A 11 10.67 1.04 7.72
N SER A 12 10.35 -0.02 6.95
CA SER A 12 9.57 0.11 5.72
C SER A 12 8.20 0.72 6.03
N ALA A 13 7.75 1.68 5.23
CA ALA A 13 6.42 2.29 5.38
C ALA A 13 5.30 1.39 4.81
N PHE A 14 5.67 0.45 3.94
CA PHE A 14 4.78 -0.46 3.24
C PHE A 14 5.27 -1.90 3.36
N ASP A 15 4.33 -2.84 3.33
CA ASP A 15 4.61 -4.26 3.20
C ASP A 15 5.02 -4.55 1.75
N GLN A 16 6.27 -4.96 1.54
CA GLN A 16 6.86 -5.04 0.20
C GLN A 16 6.81 -6.46 -0.38
N TYR A 17 6.37 -6.56 -1.63
CA TYR A 17 6.31 -7.80 -2.41
C TYR A 17 6.97 -7.65 -3.78
N GLY A 18 7.34 -8.77 -4.38
CA GLY A 18 8.04 -8.85 -5.66
C GLY A 18 9.54 -9.07 -5.52
N SER A 19 10.22 -9.18 -6.66
CA SER A 19 11.66 -9.43 -6.72
C SER A 19 12.26 -8.64 -7.87
N LEU A 20 13.44 -8.07 -7.61
CA LEU A 20 14.18 -7.27 -8.57
C LEU A 20 15.63 -7.77 -8.68
N PRO A 21 16.23 -7.69 -9.89
CA PRO A 21 17.64 -7.96 -10.09
C PRO A 21 18.49 -6.97 -9.29
N GLY A 22 19.73 -7.38 -8.97
CA GLY A 22 20.59 -6.67 -8.03
C GLY A 22 20.80 -5.18 -8.34
N HIS A 23 20.86 -4.79 -9.61
CA HIS A 23 21.05 -3.41 -10.03
C HIS A 23 19.84 -2.50 -9.73
N LEU A 24 18.64 -3.06 -9.57
CA LEU A 24 17.41 -2.32 -9.26
C LEU A 24 17.06 -2.30 -7.76
N GLN A 25 17.78 -3.06 -6.93
CA GLN A 25 17.47 -3.15 -5.50
C GLN A 25 17.73 -1.85 -4.72
N ASN A 26 18.73 -1.06 -5.10
CA ASN A 26 18.97 0.24 -4.46
C ASN A 26 17.91 1.27 -4.86
N PRO A 27 17.62 1.48 -6.16
CA PRO A 27 16.51 2.32 -6.61
C PRO A 27 15.16 1.95 -5.97
N ALA A 28 14.85 0.67 -5.83
CA ALA A 28 13.64 0.23 -5.14
C ALA A 28 13.59 0.61 -3.65
N ARG A 29 14.72 0.52 -2.94
CA ARG A 29 14.82 1.01 -1.55
C ARG A 29 14.66 2.53 -1.48
N GLN A 30 15.20 3.26 -2.45
CA GLN A 30 14.97 4.71 -2.56
C GLN A 30 13.50 5.01 -2.82
N ALA A 31 12.83 4.27 -3.71
CA ALA A 31 11.41 4.45 -4.00
C ALA A 31 10.54 4.19 -2.76
N MET A 32 10.82 3.13 -1.99
CA MET A 32 10.17 2.86 -0.70
C MET A 32 10.38 4.02 0.29
N LYS A 33 11.62 4.51 0.42
CA LYS A 33 11.95 5.66 1.28
C LYS A 33 11.18 6.91 0.86
N PHE A 34 11.11 7.19 -0.44
CA PHE A 34 10.38 8.32 -0.98
C PHE A 34 8.89 8.21 -0.65
N CYS A 35 8.27 7.03 -0.84
CA CYS A 35 6.88 6.80 -0.41
C CYS A 35 6.72 7.09 1.10
N GLY A 36 7.64 6.62 1.93
CA GLY A 36 7.63 6.86 3.38
C GLY A 36 7.68 8.34 3.80
N TYR A 37 8.06 9.28 2.92
CA TYR A 37 7.99 10.71 3.22
C TYR A 37 6.56 11.25 3.34
N PHE A 38 5.58 10.53 2.80
CA PHE A 38 4.17 10.94 2.74
C PHE A 38 3.29 10.14 3.70
N LEU A 39 3.88 9.26 4.51
CA LEU A 39 3.21 8.63 5.64
C LEU A 39 3.30 9.56 6.86
N ASP A 40 2.17 10.03 7.32
CA ASP A 40 2.02 10.57 8.66
C ASP A 40 2.10 9.41 9.65
N VAL A 41 3.19 9.33 10.41
CA VAL A 41 3.46 8.24 11.35
C VAL A 41 2.58 8.33 12.59
N GLU A 42 2.13 9.53 12.97
CA GLU A 42 1.29 9.72 14.16
C GLU A 42 -0.13 9.25 13.88
N ASN A 43 -0.67 9.63 12.71
CA ASN A 43 -2.04 9.29 12.32
C ASN A 43 -2.12 8.03 11.42
N GLN A 44 -0.97 7.46 11.05
CA GLN A 44 -0.85 6.31 10.14
C GLN A 44 -1.54 6.51 8.78
N TYR A 45 -1.61 7.77 8.35
CA TYR A 45 -2.29 8.23 7.15
C TYR A 45 -1.30 8.50 6.02
N PHE A 46 -1.58 8.01 4.81
CA PHE A 46 -0.75 8.27 3.63
C PHE A 46 -1.34 9.41 2.80
N ASP A 47 -0.60 10.52 2.68
CA ASP A 47 -1.01 11.70 1.92
C ASP A 47 -0.79 11.50 0.41
N TRP A 48 -1.78 10.86 -0.22
CA TRP A 48 -1.81 10.63 -1.67
C TRP A 48 -1.71 11.92 -2.49
N GLY A 49 -2.29 13.03 -2.02
CA GLY A 49 -2.30 14.30 -2.74
C GLY A 49 -0.93 14.96 -2.77
N ARG A 50 -0.20 14.93 -1.66
CA ARG A 50 1.17 15.41 -1.58
C ARG A 50 2.15 14.45 -2.25
N PHE A 51 1.94 13.14 -2.13
CA PHE A 51 2.73 12.14 -2.85
C PHE A 51 2.67 12.36 -4.36
N LYS A 52 1.45 12.46 -4.92
CA LYS A 52 1.24 12.71 -6.35
C LYS A 52 1.95 13.97 -6.83
N ARG A 53 1.73 15.10 -6.14
CA ARG A 53 2.35 16.39 -6.46
C ARG A 53 3.87 16.31 -6.42
N ALA A 54 4.42 15.66 -5.40
CA ALA A 54 5.87 15.54 -5.27
C ALA A 54 6.52 14.68 -6.36
N ILE A 55 5.77 13.81 -7.05
CA ILE A 55 6.24 13.11 -8.25
C ILE A 55 6.11 14.02 -9.48
N ASP A 56 4.96 14.67 -9.67
CA ASP A 56 4.72 15.59 -10.79
C ASP A 56 5.72 16.76 -10.82
N ASP A 57 6.14 17.24 -9.65
CA ASP A 57 7.05 18.37 -9.47
C ASP A 57 8.55 17.97 -9.52
N ARG A 58 8.89 16.68 -9.75
CA ARG A 58 10.30 16.27 -9.84
C ARG A 58 10.95 16.88 -11.09
N PRO A 59 12.19 17.41 -10.97
CA PRO A 59 12.91 17.92 -12.13
C PRO A 59 13.38 16.80 -13.07
N ASP A 60 13.61 15.61 -12.51
CA ASP A 60 14.06 14.42 -13.22
C ASP A 60 12.86 13.49 -13.52
N VAL A 61 12.94 12.77 -14.63
CA VAL A 61 11.93 11.77 -15.05
C VAL A 61 12.29 10.35 -14.56
N ASP A 62 13.01 10.26 -13.44
CA ASP A 62 13.52 9.02 -12.86
C ASP A 62 12.45 8.21 -12.10
N MET A 63 11.30 8.84 -11.83
CA MET A 63 10.05 8.25 -11.33
C MET A 63 8.86 8.99 -11.96
N VAL A 64 7.95 8.26 -12.60
CA VAL A 64 6.78 8.84 -13.26
C VAL A 64 5.50 8.07 -12.89
N ILE A 65 4.38 8.80 -12.83
CA ILE A 65 3.05 8.21 -12.63
C ILE A 65 2.55 7.71 -13.98
N GLU A 66 2.31 6.41 -14.08
CA GLU A 66 1.75 5.81 -15.29
C GLU A 66 0.23 5.66 -15.17
N GLU A 67 -0.24 5.29 -13.97
CA GLU A 67 -1.67 5.06 -13.72
C GLU A 67 -1.98 5.36 -12.25
N TYR A 68 -3.12 5.99 -11.98
CA TYR A 68 -3.61 6.25 -10.63
C TYR A 68 -5.10 5.94 -10.56
N TYR A 69 -5.50 5.25 -9.50
CA TYR A 69 -6.88 4.84 -9.29
C TYR A 69 -7.25 4.93 -7.82
N ASN A 70 -8.41 5.53 -7.56
CA ASN A 70 -9.09 5.50 -6.27
C ASN A 70 -10.52 4.99 -6.51
N ASN A 71 -10.94 3.99 -5.74
CA ASN A 71 -12.33 3.57 -5.75
C ASN A 71 -12.77 2.96 -4.42
N THR A 72 -14.08 2.99 -4.19
CA THR A 72 -14.74 2.45 -3.01
C THR A 72 -15.66 1.30 -3.42
N ILE A 73 -15.53 0.18 -2.73
CA ILE A 73 -16.52 -0.90 -2.73
C ILE A 73 -17.55 -0.56 -1.68
N VAL A 74 -18.79 -0.35 -2.13
CA VAL A 74 -19.91 -0.03 -1.25
C VAL A 74 -20.17 -1.16 -0.25
N GLN A 75 -20.68 -0.77 0.92
CA GLN A 75 -20.90 -1.67 2.04
C GLN A 75 -21.93 -2.76 1.71
N HIS A 76 -21.59 -4.02 1.97
CA HIS A 76 -22.49 -5.16 1.76
C HIS A 76 -22.13 -6.33 2.69
N GLU A 77 -23.12 -7.15 3.04
CA GLU A 77 -22.91 -8.35 3.86
C GLU A 77 -22.30 -9.49 3.03
N GLU A 78 -21.00 -9.73 3.18
CA GLU A 78 -20.24 -10.71 2.41
C GLU A 78 -19.14 -11.37 3.23
N THR A 79 -18.53 -12.41 2.68
CA THR A 79 -17.35 -13.03 3.29
C THR A 79 -16.08 -12.24 2.98
N VAL A 80 -15.06 -12.38 3.83
CA VAL A 80 -13.71 -11.83 3.57
C VAL A 80 -13.20 -12.27 2.20
N GLU A 81 -13.37 -13.53 1.82
CA GLU A 81 -12.95 -14.04 0.52
C GLU A 81 -13.59 -13.27 -0.66
N ILE A 82 -14.90 -13.03 -0.62
CA ILE A 82 -15.59 -12.28 -1.68
C ILE A 82 -15.09 -10.83 -1.72
N MET A 83 -14.95 -10.20 -0.55
CA MET A 83 -14.46 -8.82 -0.46
C MET A 83 -13.03 -8.70 -1.01
N VAL A 84 -12.14 -9.62 -0.65
CA VAL A 84 -10.76 -9.65 -1.16
C VAL A 84 -10.71 -9.85 -2.68
N ASN A 85 -11.56 -10.73 -3.24
CA ASN A 85 -11.64 -10.88 -4.69
C ASN A 85 -12.05 -9.57 -5.38
N LYS A 86 -13.03 -8.84 -4.83
CA LYS A 86 -13.45 -7.54 -5.37
C LYS A 86 -12.34 -6.48 -5.25
N ILE A 87 -11.62 -6.44 -4.13
CA ILE A 87 -10.46 -5.55 -3.96
C ILE A 87 -9.40 -5.86 -5.02
N ALA A 88 -9.05 -7.14 -5.19
CA ALA A 88 -8.09 -7.56 -6.21
C ALA A 88 -8.57 -7.17 -7.62
N ASP A 89 -9.85 -7.35 -7.95
CA ASP A 89 -10.43 -6.91 -9.24
C ASP A 89 -10.27 -5.41 -9.47
N LEU A 90 -10.43 -4.59 -8.43
CA LEU A 90 -10.19 -3.15 -8.52
C LEU A 90 -8.71 -2.83 -8.77
N LEU A 91 -7.81 -3.44 -7.99
CA LEU A 91 -6.38 -3.19 -8.13
C LEU A 91 -5.84 -3.66 -9.49
N MET A 92 -6.33 -4.79 -10.01
CA MET A 92 -5.93 -5.34 -11.32
C MET A 92 -6.21 -4.40 -12.49
N LYS A 93 -7.14 -3.44 -12.37
CA LYS A 93 -7.34 -2.40 -13.39
C LYS A 93 -6.10 -1.52 -13.59
N VAL A 94 -5.24 -1.44 -12.58
CA VAL A 94 -4.00 -0.66 -12.59
C VAL A 94 -2.77 -1.53 -12.80
N VAL A 95 -2.79 -2.79 -12.32
CA VAL A 95 -1.60 -3.66 -12.30
C VAL A 95 -1.59 -4.83 -13.26
N ALA A 96 -2.55 -4.94 -14.20
CA ALA A 96 -2.68 -6.09 -15.08
C ALA A 96 -1.40 -6.50 -15.84
N VAL A 97 -0.46 -5.58 -16.06
CA VAL A 97 0.80 -5.85 -16.77
C VAL A 97 1.89 -6.45 -15.87
N VAL A 98 1.68 -6.45 -14.55
CA VAL A 98 2.74 -6.43 -13.55
C VAL A 98 2.61 -7.55 -12.50
N VAL A 99 1.38 -7.91 -12.11
CA VAL A 99 1.11 -8.82 -10.99
C VAL A 99 0.10 -9.90 -11.38
N ASP A 100 0.37 -11.14 -10.99
CA ASP A 100 -0.59 -12.24 -11.12
C ASP A 100 -1.77 -12.05 -10.17
N LYS A 101 -3.00 -12.16 -10.69
CA LYS A 101 -4.21 -11.90 -9.92
C LYS A 101 -4.38 -12.88 -8.75
N VAL A 102 -4.04 -14.15 -8.93
CA VAL A 102 -4.18 -15.18 -7.89
C VAL A 102 -3.21 -14.87 -6.74
N ALA A 103 -1.96 -14.55 -7.07
CA ALA A 103 -0.98 -14.12 -6.07
C ALA A 103 -1.43 -12.84 -5.34
N LEU A 104 -2.01 -11.86 -6.04
CA LEU A 104 -2.54 -10.64 -5.42
C LEU A 104 -3.68 -10.94 -4.43
N ILE A 105 -4.62 -11.81 -4.81
CA ILE A 105 -5.70 -12.27 -3.93
C ILE A 105 -5.13 -12.92 -2.67
N GLU A 106 -4.14 -13.81 -2.81
CA GLU A 106 -3.51 -14.48 -1.68
C GLU A 106 -2.80 -13.50 -0.75
N ILE A 107 -2.09 -12.52 -1.29
CA ILE A 107 -1.39 -11.48 -0.50
C ILE A 107 -2.38 -10.67 0.32
N ILE A 108 -3.43 -10.15 -0.31
CA ILE A 108 -4.44 -9.32 0.37
C ILE A 108 -5.20 -10.14 1.41
N LEU A 109 -5.56 -11.38 1.07
CA LEU A 109 -6.22 -12.29 1.99
C LEU A 109 -5.36 -12.55 3.22
N ASN A 110 -4.10 -12.91 3.00
CA ASN A 110 -3.15 -13.15 4.09
C ASN A 110 -3.01 -11.90 4.96
N ALA A 111 -2.91 -10.70 4.38
CA ALA A 111 -2.84 -9.46 5.13
C ALA A 111 -4.05 -9.29 6.07
N PHE A 112 -5.28 -9.48 5.58
CA PHE A 112 -6.48 -9.34 6.40
C PHE A 112 -6.69 -10.47 7.41
N THR A 113 -6.21 -11.69 7.15
CA THR A 113 -6.25 -12.78 8.12
C THR A 113 -5.06 -12.77 9.10
N SER A 114 -4.12 -11.84 8.94
CA SER A 114 -2.94 -11.66 9.81
C SER A 114 -2.78 -10.22 10.32
N LEU A 115 -3.90 -9.52 10.51
CA LEU A 115 -3.90 -8.09 10.88
C LEU A 115 -3.11 -7.76 12.14
N ALA A 116 -3.12 -8.64 13.14
CA ALA A 116 -2.31 -8.43 14.35
C ALA A 116 -0.81 -8.35 14.02
N GLN A 117 -0.32 -9.25 13.15
CA GLN A 117 1.07 -9.23 12.72
C GLN A 117 1.37 -8.04 11.81
N LYS A 118 0.45 -7.68 10.90
CA LYS A 118 0.62 -6.54 10.00
C LYS A 118 0.62 -5.21 10.74
N GLU A 119 -0.18 -5.09 11.80
CA GLU A 119 -0.18 -3.92 12.66
C GLU A 119 1.09 -3.83 13.51
N ASP A 120 1.50 -4.92 14.15
CA ASP A 120 2.76 -4.96 14.91
C ASP A 120 3.97 -4.64 14.02
N ALA A 121 3.92 -5.06 12.75
CA ALA A 121 4.91 -4.74 11.73
C ALA A 121 4.86 -3.27 11.25
N GLY A 122 3.81 -2.51 11.58
CA GLY A 122 3.64 -1.11 11.19
C GLY A 122 3.15 -0.95 9.75
N PHE A 123 2.47 -1.94 9.18
CA PHE A 123 1.91 -1.90 7.82
C PHE A 123 0.39 -1.81 7.81
N ALA A 124 -0.27 -2.12 8.92
CA ALA A 124 -1.70 -1.97 9.10
C ALA A 124 -2.00 -1.08 10.31
N TRP A 125 -3.13 -0.40 10.29
CA TRP A 125 -3.55 0.49 11.37
C TRP A 125 -5.05 0.40 11.62
N TYR A 126 -5.42 0.31 12.90
CA TYR A 126 -6.81 0.34 13.35
C TYR A 126 -7.31 1.77 13.52
N GLU A 127 -8.50 2.05 13.00
CA GLU A 127 -9.17 3.34 13.16
C GLU A 127 -10.69 3.19 13.38
N LYS A 128 -11.30 4.23 13.94
CA LYS A 128 -12.76 4.33 14.05
C LYS A 128 -13.32 5.04 12.82
N GLU A 129 -14.44 4.55 12.31
CA GLU A 129 -15.10 5.08 11.11
C GLU A 129 -16.59 5.31 11.39
N GLY A 130 -16.93 6.47 11.96
CA GLY A 130 -18.30 6.74 12.42
C GLY A 130 -18.74 5.74 13.51
N SER A 131 -19.81 4.98 13.24
CA SER A 131 -20.27 3.88 14.10
C SER A 131 -19.58 2.55 13.83
N ASN A 132 -18.76 2.48 12.78
CA ASN A 132 -18.01 1.29 12.37
C ASN A 132 -16.54 1.41 12.80
N THR A 133 -15.76 0.39 12.51
CA THR A 133 -14.31 0.39 12.67
C THR A 133 -13.65 -0.01 11.37
N ALA A 134 -12.36 0.25 11.24
CA ALA A 134 -11.62 -0.06 10.04
C ALA A 134 -10.18 -0.49 10.34
N PHE A 135 -9.59 -1.21 9.38
CA PHE A 135 -8.16 -1.39 9.26
C PHE A 135 -7.68 -0.87 7.91
N THR A 136 -6.67 0.00 7.93
CA THR A 136 -5.97 0.45 6.72
C THR A 136 -4.65 -0.27 6.58
N TYR A 137 -4.48 -1.03 5.51
CA TYR A 137 -3.27 -1.79 5.18
C TYR A 137 -2.50 -1.12 4.02
N ARG A 138 -1.18 -1.04 4.15
CA ARG A 138 -0.26 -0.44 3.18
C ARG A 138 0.61 -1.49 2.50
N LEU A 139 0.50 -1.56 1.18
CA LEU A 139 1.12 -2.58 0.33
C LEU A 139 1.94 -1.92 -0.77
N LEU A 140 3.13 -2.47 -1.06
CA LEU A 140 3.96 -2.06 -2.19
C LEU A 140 4.45 -3.26 -2.99
N PHE A 141 4.25 -3.25 -4.31
CA PHE A 141 4.89 -4.21 -5.22
C PHE A 141 6.03 -3.57 -5.97
N ALA A 142 7.07 -4.34 -6.28
CA ALA A 142 8.13 -3.93 -7.19
C ALA A 142 8.54 -5.10 -8.10
N VAL A 143 8.45 -4.91 -9.42
CA VAL A 143 8.85 -5.92 -10.42
C VAL A 143 9.48 -5.26 -11.63
N VAL A 144 10.36 -5.98 -12.33
CA VAL A 144 11.05 -5.48 -13.52
C VAL A 144 10.06 -5.05 -14.59
N ASN A 145 10.30 -3.91 -15.22
CA ASN A 145 9.57 -3.53 -16.41
C ASN A 145 10.03 -4.45 -17.57
N PRO A 146 9.15 -5.30 -18.13
CA PRO A 146 9.53 -6.26 -19.16
C PRO A 146 9.97 -5.59 -20.47
N ASN A 147 9.57 -4.33 -20.68
CA ASN A 147 9.90 -3.57 -21.89
C ASN A 147 11.23 -2.79 -21.75
N VAL A 148 11.62 -2.43 -20.51
CA VAL A 148 12.84 -1.67 -20.21
C VAL A 148 13.50 -2.29 -18.97
N PRO A 149 14.44 -3.25 -19.12
CA PRO A 149 14.99 -4.02 -17.99
C PRO A 149 15.81 -3.22 -16.97
N ASP A 150 16.14 -1.97 -17.29
CA ASP A 150 16.77 -1.00 -16.39
C ASP A 150 15.74 -0.19 -15.58
N ASP A 151 14.44 -0.41 -15.81
CA ASP A 151 13.34 0.17 -15.07
C ASP A 151 12.58 -0.93 -14.32
N PHE A 152 11.83 -0.51 -13.30
CA PHE A 152 10.85 -1.35 -12.63
C PHE A 152 9.52 -0.62 -12.49
N TYR A 153 8.46 -1.40 -12.47
CA TYR A 153 7.17 -0.94 -11.99
C TYR A 153 7.14 -1.04 -10.48
N THR A 154 6.66 0.00 -9.81
CA THR A 154 6.22 -0.11 -8.42
C THR A 154 4.75 0.25 -8.28
N LEU A 155 4.01 -0.59 -7.58
CA LEU A 155 2.63 -0.34 -7.22
C LEU A 155 2.60 0.10 -5.76
N VAL A 156 2.18 1.33 -5.49
CA VAL A 156 1.90 1.81 -4.14
C VAL A 156 0.41 1.65 -3.90
N CYS A 157 0.01 1.07 -2.76
CA CYS A 157 -1.40 0.82 -2.46
C CYS A 157 -1.74 1.01 -0.97
N THR A 158 -2.90 1.59 -0.71
CA THR A 158 -3.55 1.55 0.61
C THR A 158 -4.95 0.96 0.47
N ILE A 159 -5.26 -0.02 1.32
CA ILE A 159 -6.56 -0.71 1.35
C ILE A 159 -7.16 -0.50 2.74
N LYS A 160 -8.21 0.31 2.83
CA LYS A 160 -8.99 0.50 4.06
C LYS A 160 -10.20 -0.43 4.03
N LEU A 161 -10.21 -1.44 4.88
CA LEU A 161 -11.34 -2.35 5.07
C LEU A 161 -12.16 -1.86 6.27
N VAL A 162 -13.46 -1.63 6.06
CA VAL A 162 -14.39 -1.14 7.09
C VAL A 162 -15.41 -2.24 7.38
N ALA A 163 -15.74 -2.44 8.65
CA ALA A 163 -16.80 -3.35 9.07
C ALA A 163 -17.49 -2.89 10.36
N ASP A 164 -18.65 -3.47 10.62
CA ASP A 164 -19.51 -3.27 11.79
C ASP A 164 -18.97 -3.96 13.07
N PHE A 165 -17.65 -4.09 13.19
CA PHE A 165 -17.02 -4.54 14.42
C PHE A 165 -17.03 -3.44 15.48
N GLN A 166 -17.23 -3.83 16.73
CA GLN A 166 -17.32 -2.90 17.86
C GLN A 166 -15.93 -2.55 18.44
N ASP A 167 -14.95 -3.41 18.23
CA ASP A 167 -13.62 -3.30 18.82
C ASP A 167 -12.54 -3.88 17.91
N LYS A 168 -11.30 -3.47 18.18
CA LYS A 168 -10.10 -3.89 17.46
C LYS A 168 -9.83 -5.40 17.54
N GLN A 169 -10.05 -6.03 18.69
CA GLN A 169 -9.71 -7.44 18.89
C GLN A 169 -10.55 -8.36 17.98
N SER A 170 -11.79 -7.96 17.68
CA SER A 170 -12.67 -8.66 16.75
C SER A 170 -12.08 -8.81 15.32
N TRP A 171 -11.13 -7.96 14.92
CA TRP A 171 -10.45 -8.04 13.63
C TRP A 171 -9.35 -9.11 13.57
N PHE A 172 -8.76 -9.49 14.70
CA PHE A 172 -7.60 -10.39 14.72
C PHE A 172 -7.96 -11.87 14.52
N GLY A 173 -9.25 -12.20 14.43
CA GLY A 173 -9.76 -13.54 14.14
C GLY A 173 -10.35 -13.69 12.74
N LEU A 174 -10.12 -12.75 11.83
CA LEU A 174 -10.65 -12.84 10.47
C LEU A 174 -10.12 -14.09 9.76
N VAL A 175 -11.04 -14.84 9.15
CA VAL A 175 -10.75 -15.97 8.25
C VAL A 175 -11.53 -15.78 6.95
N LYS A 176 -11.21 -16.56 5.92
CA LYS A 176 -11.83 -16.46 4.58
C LYS A 176 -13.36 -16.44 4.62
N SER A 177 -13.95 -17.25 5.51
CA SER A 177 -15.39 -17.41 5.66
C SER A 177 -16.05 -16.40 6.61
N THR A 178 -15.30 -15.55 7.30
CA THR A 178 -15.89 -14.53 8.19
C THR A 178 -16.81 -13.63 7.37
N ARG A 179 -18.08 -13.55 7.79
CA ARG A 179 -19.11 -12.74 7.14
C ARG A 179 -19.46 -11.53 8.00
N LYS A 180 -19.37 -10.35 7.40
CA LYS A 180 -19.70 -9.06 8.01
C LYS A 180 -20.18 -8.07 6.97
N ASN A 181 -20.67 -6.93 7.44
CA ASN A 181 -21.06 -5.84 6.57
C ASN A 181 -19.80 -5.04 6.16
N PHE A 182 -19.08 -5.54 5.16
CA PHE A 182 -17.81 -4.98 4.73
C PHE A 182 -17.99 -3.88 3.67
N SER A 183 -17.20 -2.81 3.76
CA SER A 183 -16.84 -1.95 2.63
C SER A 183 -15.32 -1.82 2.53
N ALA A 184 -14.83 -1.37 1.39
CA ALA A 184 -13.41 -1.12 1.22
C ALA A 184 -13.13 0.14 0.41
N GLU A 185 -12.12 0.90 0.80
CA GLU A 185 -11.58 2.01 0.02
C GLU A 185 -10.16 1.65 -0.42
N CYS A 186 -9.90 1.76 -1.72
CA CYS A 186 -8.66 1.35 -2.34
C CYS A 186 -8.06 2.53 -3.09
N HIS A 187 -6.87 2.94 -2.67
CA HIS A 187 -6.03 3.85 -3.45
C HIS A 187 -4.84 3.07 -3.98
N THR A 188 -4.53 3.29 -5.26
CA THR A 188 -3.42 2.62 -5.91
C THR A 188 -2.79 3.48 -6.99
N MET A 189 -1.46 3.43 -7.08
CA MET A 189 -0.68 4.19 -8.06
C MET A 189 0.42 3.29 -8.62
N ARG A 190 0.45 3.15 -9.94
CA ARG A 190 1.53 2.48 -10.66
C ARG A 190 2.54 3.53 -11.12
N LEU A 191 3.78 3.33 -10.70
CA LEU A 191 4.92 4.15 -11.05
C LEU A 191 5.89 3.37 -11.91
N VAL A 192 6.51 4.03 -12.88
CA VAL A 192 7.74 3.56 -13.51
C VAL A 192 8.90 4.25 -12.81
N VAL A 193 9.89 3.46 -12.41
CA VAL A 193 11.08 3.96 -11.71
C VAL A 193 12.31 3.42 -12.39
N THR A 194 13.25 4.32 -12.69
CA THR A 194 14.49 3.99 -13.38
C THR A 194 15.56 3.48 -12.40
N LYS A 195 16.60 2.82 -12.91
CA LYS A 195 17.77 2.42 -12.12
C LYS A 195 18.55 3.57 -11.47
N ASP A 196 18.33 4.81 -11.90
CA ASP A 196 19.06 5.98 -11.39
C ASP A 196 18.28 6.71 -10.30
N PHE A 197 17.07 6.24 -9.96
CA PHE A 197 16.21 6.90 -9.00
C PHE A 197 16.84 7.05 -7.61
N VAL A 198 16.78 8.27 -7.10
CA VAL A 198 17.12 8.62 -5.72
C VAL A 198 16.00 9.41 -5.06
N ALA A 199 15.69 9.08 -3.80
CA ALA A 199 14.57 9.68 -3.08
C ALA A 199 14.74 11.20 -2.87
N GLY A 200 15.99 11.68 -2.83
CA GLY A 200 16.30 13.06 -2.48
C GLY A 200 15.94 13.40 -1.02
N PRO A 201 16.00 14.69 -0.65
CA PRO A 201 15.55 15.16 0.65
C PRO A 201 14.03 15.01 0.80
N ARG A 202 13.56 14.87 2.04
CA ARG A 202 12.12 14.88 2.34
C ARG A 202 11.52 16.22 1.88
N PRO A 203 10.44 16.23 1.09
CA PRO A 203 9.75 17.46 0.71
C PRO A 203 9.30 18.25 1.96
N PRO A 204 9.23 19.60 1.91
CA PRO A 204 8.68 20.39 2.99
C PRO A 204 7.22 19.98 3.29
N MET A 205 6.84 20.04 4.57
CA MET A 205 5.48 19.73 5.04
C MET A 205 4.47 20.76 4.54
#